data_AF-A0A7Y0Q165-F1
#
_entry.id   AF-A0A7Y0Q165-F1
#
_cell.length_a   1.000
_cell.length_b   1.000
_cell.length_c   1.000
_cell.angle_alpha   90.00
_cell.angle_beta   90.00
_cell.angle_gamma   90.00
#
_symmetry.space_group_name_H-M   'P 1'
#
loop_
_entity.id
_entity.type
_entity.pdbx_description
1 polymer ?
#
loop_
_entity_poly.entity_id
_entity_poly.type
_entity_poly.pdbx_seq_one_letter_code
_entity_poly.pdbx_strand_id
1 'polypeptide(L)' 'MSYRPSIDRLTGQSGTVIDTVPGERRGTGVVRVSGELWTAETDWPEALLPQTPVLVVGRSGLRLSVLPERGGSNEAN' A
#
# COMPACT_ATOMS: atom_id res chain seq x y z
N MET A 1 13.03 25.13 -14.60
CA MET A 1 11.84 24.37 -14.16
C MET A 1 12.28 22.96 -13.81
N SER A 2 12.42 22.62 -12.53
CA SER A 2 12.71 21.24 -12.13
C SER A 2 11.40 20.45 -12.11
N TYR A 3 11.17 19.63 -13.12
CA TYR A 3 10.07 18.67 -13.13
C TYR A 3 10.43 17.56 -12.14
N ARG A 4 10.13 17.76 -10.85
CA ARG A 4 10.15 16.66 -9.89
C ARG A 4 9.01 15.73 -10.31
N PRO A 5 9.29 14.50 -10.76
CA PRO A 5 8.23 13.58 -11.11
C PRO A 5 7.32 13.45 -9.89
N SER A 6 6.00 13.45 -10.09
CA SER A 6 4.99 13.24 -9.05
C SER A 6 5.14 11.92 -8.26
N ILE A 7 6.15 11.12 -8.63
CA ILE A 7 6.56 9.81 -8.11
C ILE A 7 7.00 9.88 -6.64
N ASP A 8 7.65 10.97 -6.20
CA ASP A 8 8.09 11.12 -4.79
C ASP A 8 6.98 11.55 -3.82
N ARG A 9 5.80 11.96 -4.31
CA ARG A 9 4.74 12.47 -3.42
C ARG A 9 3.94 11.38 -2.71
N LEU A 10 3.93 10.15 -3.25
CA LEU A 10 3.10 9.07 -2.72
C LEU A 10 3.81 8.30 -1.59
N THR A 11 5.14 8.20 -1.62
CA THR A 11 5.90 7.57 -0.54
C THR A 11 5.72 8.33 0.76
N GLY A 12 5.42 7.61 1.84
CA GLY A 12 5.06 8.18 3.14
C GLY A 12 3.60 8.61 3.26
N GLN A 13 2.79 8.45 2.21
CA GLN A 13 1.34 8.68 2.33
C GLN A 13 0.61 7.46 2.87
N SER A 14 -0.39 7.75 3.69
CA SER A 14 -1.39 6.79 4.14
C SER A 14 -2.38 6.48 3.03
N GLY A 15 -2.79 5.22 2.99
CA GLY A 15 -3.82 4.70 2.11
C GLY A 15 -4.70 3.70 2.83
N THR A 16 -5.69 3.20 2.09
CA THR A 16 -6.59 2.16 2.57
C THR A 16 -6.70 1.07 1.53
N VAL A 17 -6.59 -0.18 1.95
CA VAL A 17 -6.83 -1.32 1.06
C VAL A 17 -8.29 -1.33 0.61
N ILE A 18 -8.51 -1.46 -0.69
CA ILE A 18 -9.84 -1.58 -1.30
C ILE A 18 -10.08 -3.01 -1.73
N ASP A 19 -9.06 -3.65 -2.30
CA ASP A 19 -9.05 -5.06 -2.65
C ASP A 19 -7.83 -5.74 -2.03
N THR A 20 -8.01 -6.99 -1.60
CA THR A 20 -7.04 -7.74 -0.80
C THR A 20 -5.67 -7.71 -1.45
N VAL A 21 -4.64 -7.30 -0.70
CA VAL A 21 -3.24 -7.36 -1.14
C VAL A 21 -2.64 -8.65 -0.57
N PRO A 22 -2.32 -9.65 -1.39
CA PRO A 22 -1.72 -10.89 -0.91
C PRO A 22 -0.35 -10.63 -0.27
N GLY A 23 -0.08 -11.28 0.86
CA GLY A 23 1.21 -11.22 1.52
C GLY A 23 2.34 -11.86 0.69
N GLU A 24 3.59 -11.60 1.10
CA GLU A 24 4.81 -12.17 0.51
C GLU A 24 4.95 -11.99 -1.01
N ARG A 25 4.52 -10.84 -1.56
CA ARG A 25 4.49 -10.59 -3.01
C ARG A 25 3.84 -11.69 -3.85
N ARG A 26 2.94 -12.48 -3.26
CA ARG A 26 2.24 -13.58 -3.96
C ARG A 26 1.24 -13.08 -5.00
N GLY A 27 0.99 -11.77 -5.03
CA GLY A 27 0.14 -11.12 -6.02
C GLY A 27 0.07 -9.62 -5.77
N THR A 28 -0.90 -8.99 -6.42
CA THR A 28 -1.19 -7.57 -6.28
C THR A 28 -2.63 -7.37 -5.84
N GLY A 29 -2.87 -6.40 -4.97
CA GLY A 29 -4.21 -5.91 -4.63
C GLY A 29 -4.40 -4.47 -5.08
N VAL A 30 -5.45 -3.82 -4.56
CA VAL A 30 -5.78 -2.43 -4.87
C VAL A 30 -5.87 -1.63 -3.58
N VAL A 31 -5.19 -0.49 -3.56
CA VAL A 31 -5.24 0.48 -2.46
C VAL A 31 -5.74 1.81 -2.96
N ARG A 32 -6.36 2.60 -2.08
CA ARG A 32 -6.71 3.99 -2.32
C ARG A 32 -5.72 4.89 -1.58
N VAL A 33 -5.02 5.75 -2.30
CA VAL A 33 -4.04 6.71 -1.77
C VAL A 33 -4.35 8.08 -2.35
N SER A 34 -4.47 9.11 -1.51
CA SER A 34 -4.85 10.47 -1.92
C SER A 34 -6.12 10.55 -2.81
N GLY A 35 -7.06 9.61 -2.62
CA GLY A 35 -8.31 9.54 -3.38
C GLY A 35 -8.23 8.80 -4.72
N GLU A 36 -7.04 8.37 -5.14
CA GLU A 36 -6.83 7.58 -6.37
C GLU A 36 -6.65 6.10 -6.06
N LEU A 37 -7.06 5.23 -6.99
CA LEU A 37 -6.85 3.79 -6.90
C LEU A 37 -5.50 3.42 -7.52
N TRP A 38 -4.74 2.60 -6.79
CA TRP A 38 -3.41 2.15 -7.17
C TRP A 38 -3.29 0.65 -6.99
N THR A 39 -2.62 -0.01 -7.94
CA THR A 39 -2.18 -1.38 -7.75
C THR A 39 -1.11 -1.41 -6.67
N ALA A 40 -1.22 -2.33 -5.72
CA ALA A 40 -0.29 -2.45 -4.61
C ALA A 40 0.24 -3.87 -4.45
N GLU A 41 1.45 -3.96 -3.93
CA GLU A 41 2.07 -5.18 -3.44
C GLU A 41 2.60 -4.93 -2.03
N THR A 42 2.77 -6.01 -1.26
CA THR A 42 3.30 -5.92 0.10
C THR A 42 4.35 -6.99 0.33
N ASP A 43 5.37 -6.61 1.11
CA ASP A 43 6.35 -7.52 1.71
C ASP A 43 5.89 -8.01 3.09
N TRP A 44 4.72 -7.57 3.55
CA TRP A 44 4.13 -8.08 4.79
C TRP A 44 3.77 -9.58 4.63
N PRO A 45 4.01 -10.41 5.65
CA PRO A 45 3.76 -11.85 5.55
C PRO A 45 2.27 -12.18 5.41
N GLU A 46 1.42 -11.40 6.06
CA GLU A 46 -0.03 -11.59 6.02
C GLU A 46 -0.67 -10.78 4.88
N ALA A 47 -1.81 -11.28 4.39
CA ALA A 47 -2.61 -10.54 3.43
C ALA A 47 -3.22 -9.30 4.08
N LEU A 48 -3.14 -8.17 3.38
CA LEU A 48 -3.81 -6.93 3.81
C LEU A 48 -5.24 -6.97 3.30
N LEU A 49 -6.20 -6.96 4.22
CA LEU A 49 -7.61 -7.09 3.91
C LEU A 49 -8.21 -5.73 3.52
N PRO A 50 -9.37 -5.69 2.82
CA PRO A 50 -10.08 -4.45 2.58
C PRO A 50 -10.31 -3.67 3.87
N GLN A 51 -10.23 -2.34 3.75
CA GLN A 51 -10.30 -1.37 4.86
C GLN A 51 -9.09 -1.33 5.79
N THR A 52 -8.06 -2.17 5.59
CA THR A 52 -6.81 -2.06 6.34
C THR A 52 -6.08 -0.75 6.00
N PRO A 53 -5.70 0.06 7.01
CA PRO A 53 -4.87 1.25 6.79
C PRO A 53 -3.43 0.84 6.48
N VAL A 54 -2.87 1.42 5.43
CA VAL A 54 -1.53 1.10 4.92
C VAL A 54 -0.70 2.34 4.65
N LEU A 55 0.62 2.23 4.81
CA LEU A 55 1.58 3.24 4.44
C LEU A 55 2.28 2.84 3.14
N VAL A 56 2.37 3.79 2.20
CA VAL A 56 3.18 3.60 0.99
C VAL A 56 4.65 3.74 1.35
N VAL A 57 5.43 2.68 1.18
CA VAL A 57 6.87 2.67 1.46
C VAL A 57 7.72 2.80 0.19
N GLY A 58 7.12 2.62 -0.98
CA GLY A 58 7.80 2.80 -2.25
C GLY A 58 6.87 2.65 -3.45
N ARG A 59 7.43 2.84 -4.64
CA ARG A 59 6.73 2.68 -5.91
C ARG A 59 7.65 2.07 -6.95
N SER A 60 7.16 1.04 -7.62
CA SER A 60 7.82 0.40 -8.76
C SER A 60 6.93 0.49 -10.00
N GLY A 61 7.22 1.45 -10.88
CA GLY A 61 6.43 1.70 -12.09
C GLY A 61 4.98 2.11 -11.79
N LEU A 62 4.04 1.21 -12.03
CA LEU A 62 2.60 1.41 -11.79
C LEU A 62 2.11 0.77 -10.48
N ARG A 63 3.01 0.15 -9.69
CA ARG A 63 2.68 -0.53 -8.44
C ARG A 63 3.23 0.23 -7.24
N LEU A 64 2.45 0.30 -6.17
CA LEU A 64 2.87 0.81 -4.88
C LEU A 64 3.31 -0.35 -3.97
N SER A 65 4.44 -0.19 -3.30
CA SER A 65 4.83 -1.07 -2.20
C SER A 65 4.23 -0.49 -0.92
N VAL A 66 3.40 -1.28 -0.22
CA VAL A 66 2.67 -0.83 0.97
C VAL A 66 2.92 -1.75 2.16
N LEU A 67 2.89 -1.19 3.37
CA LEU A 67 2.93 -1.91 4.64
C LEU A 67 1.75 -1.48 5.51
N PRO A 68 1.25 -2.30 6.43
CA PRO A 68 0.20 -1.87 7.36
C PRO A 68 0.72 -0.75 8.29
N GLU A 69 -0.09 0.29 8.54
CA GLU A 69 0.34 1.46 9.35
C GLU A 69 0.58 1.15 10.82
N ARG A 70 -0.17 0.18 11.34
CA ARG A 70 0.07 -0.44 12.63
C ARG A 70 0.29 -1.90 12.31
N GLY A 71 1.40 -2.47 12.79
CA GLY A 71 1.69 -3.89 12.63
C GLY A 71 0.39 -4.65 12.82
N GLY A 72 -0.03 -5.38 11.79
CA GLY A 72 -1.33 -6.05 11.73
C GLY A 72 -1.42 -7.20 12.73
N SER A 73 -0.90 -7.05 13.94
CA SER A 73 -1.38 -7.77 15.08
C SER A 73 -2.84 -7.40 15.25
N ASN A 74 -3.69 -8.24 14.69
CA ASN A 74 -4.98 -8.56 15.23
C ASN A 74 -4.77 -9.05 16.69
N GLU A 75 -4.37 -8.16 17.60
CA GLU A 75 -4.61 -8.27 19.04
C GLU A 75 -6.09 -7.95 19.26
N ALA A 76 -6.94 -8.82 18.70
CA ALA A 76 -8.32 -8.93 19.09
C ALA A 76 -8.45 -10.25 19.85
N ASN A 77 -8.47 -10.11 21.18
CA ASN A 77 -8.93 -11.04 22.20
C ASN A 77 -7.88 -11.88 22.94
#